data_AF-A0AA95IC58-F1
#
_entry.id   AF-A0AA95IC58-F1
#
_cell.length_a   1.000
_cell.length_b   1.000
_cell.length_c   1.000
_cell.angle_alpha   90.00
_cell.angle_beta   90.00
_cell.angle_gamma   90.00
#
_symmetry.space_group_name_H-M   'P 1'
#
loop_
_entity.id
_entity.type
_entity.pdbx_description
1 polymer ?
#
loop_
_entity_poly.entity_id
_entity_poly.type
_entity_poly.pdbx_seq_one_letter_code
_entity_poly.pdbx_strand_id
1 'polypeptide(L)'
;MSRIVEYNHILPSKYGIIPLIYRQSLLRIKGENANKVLEEYENKYDFMYLFANNTVLDFYPKFGFKAVEEHLFSMDFTPSQFEHTGIRKLNVSQADDFRFIYKFASERMPVSQRFGTDYTQGILMYYCLNVFCNDIYYLEKENAIAIYKKENNHMDIFDIINIKEVKIQDILTTIAGRDTTINPYLFKALTVNFASYSHISDSEHHASLYEA
;
A
#
# COMPACT_ATOMS: atom_id res chain seq x y z
N MET A 1 -19.32 8.92 10.54
CA MET A 1 -18.39 8.35 9.55
C MET A 1 -17.65 9.45 8.79
N SER A 2 -16.32 9.43 8.80
CA SER A 2 -15.47 10.33 8.00
C SER A 2 -15.24 9.78 6.59
N ARG A 3 -15.30 10.63 5.56
CA ARG A 3 -15.19 10.23 4.14
C ARG A 3 -14.06 10.99 3.44
N ILE A 4 -13.06 10.28 2.93
CA ILE A 4 -11.85 10.87 2.32
C ILE A 4 -11.63 10.34 0.90
N VAL A 5 -11.23 11.22 -0.01
CA VAL A 5 -10.85 10.87 -1.39
C VAL A 5 -9.45 11.39 -1.69
N GLU A 6 -8.56 10.54 -2.21
CA GLU A 6 -7.27 10.97 -2.78
C GLU A 6 -7.38 11.21 -4.28
N TYR A 7 -6.65 12.24 -4.73
CA TYR A 7 -6.59 12.67 -6.12
C TYR A 7 -5.21 12.40 -6.72
N ASN A 8 -5.19 11.71 -7.86
CA ASN A 8 -3.95 11.33 -8.55
C ASN A 8 -3.38 12.51 -9.34
N HIS A 9 -2.41 13.24 -8.80
CA HIS A 9 -1.63 14.17 -9.61
C HIS A 9 -0.55 13.41 -10.40
N ILE A 10 -0.92 12.92 -11.58
CA ILE A 10 -0.04 12.63 -12.74
C ILE A 10 1.26 11.88 -12.41
N LEU A 11 1.26 10.55 -12.57
CA LEU A 11 2.36 9.89 -13.26
C LEU A 11 1.86 9.45 -14.64
N PRO A 12 2.64 9.69 -15.71
CA PRO A 12 2.26 9.30 -17.05
C PRO A 12 2.03 7.79 -17.09
N SER A 13 1.13 7.40 -17.98
CA SER A 13 0.60 6.08 -18.31
C SER A 13 1.59 4.94 -18.57
N LYS A 14 2.84 5.02 -18.11
CA LYS A 14 3.90 4.05 -18.39
C LYS A 14 3.98 2.93 -17.34
N TYR A 15 3.64 3.22 -16.09
CA TYR A 15 3.58 2.24 -15.00
C TYR A 15 2.28 2.50 -14.24
N GLY A 16 1.20 1.86 -14.65
CA GLY A 16 -0.14 1.95 -14.03
C GLY A 16 -0.19 1.31 -12.64
N ILE A 17 0.77 1.67 -11.81
CA ILE A 17 1.15 0.99 -10.59
C ILE A 17 0.85 1.97 -9.47
N ILE A 18 -0.06 1.54 -8.59
CA ILE A 18 -0.52 2.17 -7.33
C ILE A 18 -1.90 2.86 -7.36
N PRO A 19 -2.33 3.66 -8.36
CA PRO A 19 -3.70 4.21 -8.34
C PRO A 19 -4.79 3.16 -8.56
N LEU A 20 -4.43 1.96 -9.04
CA LEU A 20 -5.38 0.87 -9.29
C LEU A 20 -5.47 -0.15 -8.15
N ILE A 21 -4.61 -0.08 -7.11
CA ILE A 21 -4.34 -1.21 -6.20
C ILE A 21 -5.41 -1.46 -5.13
N TYR A 22 -6.53 -0.72 -5.15
CA TYR A 22 -7.70 -1.01 -4.29
C TYR A 22 -8.95 -1.43 -5.05
N ARG A 23 -8.77 -2.00 -6.24
CA ARG A 23 -9.87 -2.38 -7.11
C ARG A 23 -10.47 -3.77 -6.83
N GLN A 24 -10.47 -4.22 -5.57
CA GLN A 24 -11.29 -5.36 -5.11
C GLN A 24 -11.79 -5.14 -3.68
N SER A 25 -12.54 -4.06 -3.55
CA SER A 25 -13.65 -3.85 -2.59
C SER A 25 -14.36 -2.52 -2.89
N LEU A 26 -13.82 -1.71 -3.81
CA LEU A 26 -14.61 -0.75 -4.55
C LEU A 26 -15.62 -1.51 -5.43
N LEU A 27 -16.84 -1.66 -4.91
CA LEU A 27 -18.02 -1.46 -5.74
C LEU A 27 -17.66 -0.35 -6.72
N ARG A 28 -17.75 -0.64 -8.02
CA ARG A 28 -17.73 0.42 -9.01
C ARG A 28 -18.95 1.27 -8.70
N ILE A 29 -18.76 2.30 -7.89
CA ILE A 29 -19.69 3.42 -7.78
C ILE A 29 -19.52 4.17 -9.11
N LYS A 30 -19.95 3.53 -10.21
CA LYS A 30 -20.57 4.27 -11.28
C LYS A 30 -21.74 4.95 -10.62
N GLY A 31 -21.85 6.27 -10.81
CA GLY A 31 -22.58 7.14 -9.92
C GLY A 31 -24.05 6.81 -9.61
N GLU A 32 -24.61 5.82 -10.28
CA GLU A 32 -25.95 5.29 -10.08
C GLU A 32 -26.13 4.50 -8.77
N ASN A 33 -25.07 3.96 -8.14
CA ASN A 33 -25.19 3.12 -6.93
C ASN A 33 -24.43 3.62 -5.69
N ALA A 34 -23.88 4.84 -5.72
CA ALA A 34 -23.11 5.43 -4.61
C ALA A 34 -23.90 5.40 -3.29
N ASN A 35 -25.14 5.87 -3.35
CA ASN A 35 -26.01 5.98 -2.19
C ASN A 35 -26.26 4.64 -1.52
N LYS A 36 -26.48 3.57 -2.30
CA LYS A 36 -26.73 2.23 -1.75
C LYS A 36 -25.54 1.72 -0.94
N VAL A 37 -24.33 1.91 -1.45
CA VAL A 37 -23.10 1.53 -0.74
C VAL A 37 -22.97 2.36 0.55
N LEU A 38 -23.22 3.66 0.46
CA LEU A 38 -23.12 4.53 1.63
C LEU A 38 -24.15 4.14 2.69
N GLU A 39 -25.42 3.96 2.31
CA GLU A 39 -26.50 3.52 3.21
C GLU A 39 -26.18 2.16 3.88
N GLU A 40 -25.59 1.22 3.14
CA GLU A 40 -25.26 -0.10 3.68
C GLU A 40 -24.18 -0.06 4.77
N TYR A 41 -23.27 0.91 4.70
CA TYR A 41 -22.02 0.92 5.47
C TYR A 41 -21.85 2.12 6.40
N GLU A 42 -22.68 3.17 6.28
CA GLU A 42 -22.54 4.44 7.00
C GLU A 42 -22.53 4.30 8.53
N ASN A 43 -23.24 3.31 9.06
CA ASN A 43 -23.31 3.02 10.49
C ASN A 43 -22.51 1.77 10.91
N LYS A 44 -21.72 1.19 10.00
CA LYS A 44 -20.91 -0.01 10.26
C LYS A 44 -19.43 0.28 10.39
N TYR A 45 -18.97 1.43 9.88
CA TYR A 45 -17.57 1.80 9.83
C TYR A 45 -17.37 3.27 10.19
N ASP A 46 -16.26 3.56 10.88
CA ASP A 46 -15.89 4.92 11.25
C ASP A 46 -15.38 5.75 10.07
N PHE A 47 -14.86 5.06 9.05
CA PHE A 47 -14.13 5.66 7.94
C PHE A 47 -14.42 5.02 6.59
N MET A 48 -14.53 5.86 5.55
CA MET A 48 -14.56 5.45 4.15
C MET A 48 -13.52 6.20 3.34
N TYR A 49 -12.87 5.47 2.45
CA TYR A 49 -11.81 5.99 1.62
C TYR A 49 -11.85 5.45 0.20
N LEU A 50 -11.51 6.30 -0.77
CA LEU A 50 -11.41 5.92 -2.18
C LEU A 50 -10.37 6.75 -2.93
N PHE A 51 -9.93 6.23 -4.06
CA PHE A 51 -9.13 6.96 -5.05
C PHE A 51 -10.02 7.38 -6.20
N ALA A 52 -10.03 8.68 -6.52
CA ALA A 52 -10.75 9.18 -7.68
C ALA A 52 -9.83 9.25 -8.90
N ASN A 53 -10.39 8.94 -10.08
CA ASN A 53 -9.75 9.28 -11.33
C ASN A 53 -9.91 10.79 -11.57
N ASN A 54 -8.92 11.40 -12.20
CA ASN A 54 -8.89 12.82 -12.59
C ASN A 54 -10.08 13.24 -13.46
N THR A 55 -10.77 12.29 -14.06
CA THR A 55 -11.97 12.52 -14.87
C THR A 55 -13.27 12.63 -14.06
N VAL A 56 -13.26 12.34 -12.75
CA VAL A 56 -14.45 12.31 -11.88
C VAL A 56 -14.24 13.02 -10.54
N LEU A 57 -13.32 14.00 -10.49
CA LEU A 57 -12.94 14.71 -9.27
C LEU A 57 -14.14 15.40 -8.60
N ASP A 58 -15.06 15.95 -9.39
CA ASP A 58 -16.26 16.66 -8.92
C ASP A 58 -17.43 15.72 -8.54
N PHE A 59 -17.26 14.41 -8.72
CA PHE A 59 -18.32 13.44 -8.47
C PHE A 59 -18.46 13.10 -6.99
N TYR A 60 -17.34 12.74 -6.32
CA TYR A 60 -17.34 12.25 -4.94
C TYR A 60 -17.63 13.30 -3.85
N PRO A 61 -17.30 14.60 -4.03
CA PRO A 61 -17.73 15.65 -3.10
C PRO A 61 -19.25 15.69 -2.87
N LYS A 62 -20.05 15.29 -3.87
CA LYS A 62 -21.53 15.19 -3.76
C LYS A 62 -22.00 14.18 -2.71
N PHE A 63 -21.13 13.24 -2.33
CA PHE A 63 -21.38 12.22 -1.32
C PHE A 63 -20.61 12.49 -0.02
N GLY A 64 -20.14 13.72 0.20
CA GLY A 64 -19.45 14.12 1.43
C GLY A 64 -17.99 13.68 1.54
N PHE A 65 -17.39 13.14 0.47
CA PHE A 65 -15.95 12.84 0.45
C PHE A 65 -15.15 14.14 0.37
N LYS A 66 -14.11 14.24 1.21
CA LYS A 66 -13.16 15.35 1.19
C LYS A 66 -11.86 14.95 0.52
N ALA A 67 -11.41 15.80 -0.39
CA ALA A 67 -10.12 15.71 -1.04
C ALA A 67 -8.96 15.73 -0.03
N VAL A 68 -7.98 14.86 -0.20
CA VAL A 68 -6.67 14.95 0.46
C VAL A 68 -5.56 14.77 -0.58
N GLU A 69 -4.46 15.47 -0.35
CA GLU A 69 -3.32 15.46 -1.27
C GLU A 69 -2.52 14.15 -1.18
N GLU A 70 -2.03 13.74 -2.34
CA GLU A 70 -1.05 12.66 -2.45
C GLU A 70 0.37 13.21 -2.30
N HIS A 71 1.20 12.49 -1.54
CA HIS A 71 2.62 12.79 -1.42
C HIS A 71 3.41 11.61 -1.98
N LEU A 72 4.22 11.88 -3.00
CA LEU A 72 5.22 10.96 -3.52
C LEU A 72 6.57 11.32 -2.91
N PHE A 73 7.32 10.30 -2.51
CA PHE A 73 8.66 10.47 -1.95
C PHE A 73 9.70 9.98 -2.95
N SER A 74 10.84 10.66 -2.97
CA SER A 74 12.03 10.25 -3.71
C SER A 74 13.26 10.56 -2.88
N MET A 75 14.27 9.71 -2.94
CA MET A 75 15.56 9.96 -2.30
C MET A 75 16.71 9.44 -3.14
N ASP A 76 17.82 10.16 -3.14
CA ASP A 76 19.09 9.62 -3.63
C ASP A 76 19.68 8.72 -2.56
N PHE A 77 20.10 7.52 -2.97
CA PHE A 77 20.63 6.52 -2.07
C PHE A 77 21.92 5.92 -2.63
N THR A 78 22.98 6.04 -1.85
CA THR A 78 24.27 5.41 -2.12
C THR A 78 24.60 4.49 -0.94
N PRO A 79 24.62 3.16 -1.13
CA PRO A 79 24.94 2.25 -0.04
C PRO A 79 26.40 2.40 0.40
N SER A 80 26.65 2.30 1.70
CA SER A 80 28.01 2.36 2.27
C SER A 80 28.84 1.11 1.95
N GLN A 81 28.18 -0.02 1.71
CA GLN A 81 28.76 -1.30 1.31
C GLN A 81 27.84 -1.98 0.30
N PHE A 82 28.41 -2.64 -0.71
CA PHE A 82 27.65 -3.37 -1.72
C PHE A 82 27.48 -4.82 -1.31
N GLU A 83 26.30 -5.17 -0.80
CA GLU A 83 25.94 -6.57 -0.52
C GLU A 83 24.76 -6.99 -1.41
N HIS A 84 25.07 -7.31 -2.67
CA HIS A 84 24.09 -7.83 -3.64
C HIS A 84 23.95 -9.35 -3.60
N THR A 85 24.26 -9.98 -2.46
CA THR A 85 24.15 -11.41 -2.26
C THR A 85 22.81 -11.76 -1.61
N GLY A 86 22.33 -12.99 -1.81
CA GLY A 86 21.08 -13.44 -1.20
C GLY A 86 19.80 -12.83 -1.80
N ILE A 87 19.85 -12.30 -3.02
CA ILE A 87 18.67 -11.86 -3.76
C ILE A 87 18.23 -12.96 -4.72
N ARG A 88 17.04 -13.51 -4.49
CA ARG A 88 16.45 -14.56 -5.33
C ARG A 88 15.20 -14.02 -6.03
N LYS A 89 15.25 -13.94 -7.36
CA LYS A 89 14.07 -13.59 -8.16
C LYS A 89 13.00 -14.69 -8.06
N LEU A 90 11.77 -14.33 -7.70
CA LEU A 90 10.65 -15.26 -7.56
C LEU A 90 9.92 -15.42 -8.90
N ASN A 91 9.52 -16.64 -9.22
CA ASN A 91 8.74 -16.94 -10.42
C ASN A 91 7.32 -17.38 -10.03
N VAL A 92 6.34 -16.51 -10.28
CA VAL A 92 4.93 -16.79 -9.95
C VAL A 92 4.33 -17.99 -10.69
N SER A 93 4.94 -18.44 -11.78
CA SER A 93 4.54 -19.66 -12.51
C SER A 93 5.06 -20.94 -11.85
N GLN A 94 5.99 -20.84 -10.91
CA GLN A 94 6.47 -21.97 -10.11
C GLN A 94 5.62 -22.14 -8.86
N ALA A 95 5.11 -23.35 -8.63
CA ALA A 95 4.17 -23.61 -7.53
C ALA A 95 4.75 -23.29 -6.15
N ASP A 96 6.04 -23.57 -5.93
CA ASP A 96 6.68 -23.30 -4.64
C ASP A 96 6.86 -21.80 -4.38
N ASP A 97 7.28 -21.03 -5.38
CA ASP A 97 7.39 -19.57 -5.28
C ASP A 97 6.01 -18.92 -5.13
N PHE A 98 5.01 -19.40 -5.86
CA PHE A 98 3.63 -18.94 -5.72
C PHE A 98 3.12 -19.12 -4.28
N ARG A 99 3.31 -20.32 -3.70
CA ARG A 99 2.94 -20.61 -2.31
C ARG A 99 3.74 -19.78 -1.32
N PHE A 100 5.03 -19.55 -1.61
CA PHE A 100 5.90 -18.75 -0.79
C PHE A 100 5.45 -17.28 -0.73
N ILE A 101 5.13 -16.68 -1.88
CA ILE A 101 4.57 -15.31 -1.96
C ILE A 101 3.24 -15.25 -1.21
N TYR A 102 2.36 -16.23 -1.42
CA TYR A 102 1.07 -16.27 -0.74
C TYR A 102 1.20 -16.34 0.78
N LYS A 103 2.17 -17.12 1.29
CA LYS A 103 2.48 -17.18 2.71
C LYS A 103 2.88 -15.80 3.24
N PHE A 104 3.84 -15.15 2.59
CA PHE A 104 4.29 -13.80 2.97
C PHE A 104 3.14 -12.78 2.92
N ALA A 105 2.29 -12.85 1.90
CA ALA A 105 1.13 -11.98 1.77
C ALA A 105 0.12 -12.16 2.92
N SER A 106 -0.06 -13.40 3.38
CA SER A 106 -1.03 -13.75 4.43
C SER A 106 -0.49 -13.49 5.84
N GLU A 107 0.82 -13.60 6.04
CA GLU A 107 1.49 -13.41 7.34
C GLU A 107 2.16 -12.02 7.46
N ARG A 108 1.92 -11.12 6.51
CA ARG A 108 2.61 -9.83 6.46
C ARG A 108 2.41 -9.03 7.73
N MET A 109 3.44 -8.32 8.16
CA MET A 109 3.29 -7.29 9.17
C MET A 109 2.51 -6.09 8.60
N PRO A 110 1.74 -5.38 9.44
CA PRO A 110 1.18 -4.10 9.08
C PRO A 110 2.28 -3.11 8.65
N VAL A 111 2.01 -2.41 7.56
CA VAL A 111 2.87 -1.34 7.04
C VAL A 111 2.84 -0.07 7.89
N SER A 112 1.83 0.07 8.74
CA SER A 112 1.63 1.21 9.62
C SER A 112 0.94 0.79 10.91
N GLN A 113 1.38 1.37 12.02
CA GLN A 113 0.70 1.27 13.32
C GLN A 113 -0.44 2.28 13.47
N ARG A 114 -0.63 3.19 12.52
CA ARG A 114 -1.66 4.25 12.57
C ARG A 114 -2.89 3.92 11.74
N PHE A 115 -2.69 3.53 10.48
CA PHE A 115 -3.77 3.22 9.55
C PHE A 115 -3.26 2.29 8.45
N GLY A 116 -3.96 1.17 8.26
CA GLY A 116 -3.61 0.15 7.28
C GLY A 116 -4.84 -0.65 6.86
N THR A 117 -4.67 -1.49 5.85
CA THR A 117 -5.70 -2.43 5.44
C THR A 117 -5.33 -3.84 5.88
N ASP A 118 -6.35 -4.61 6.23
CA ASP A 118 -6.21 -6.00 6.66
C ASP A 118 -6.93 -6.93 5.66
N TYR A 119 -6.56 -8.22 5.65
CA TYR A 119 -7.12 -9.25 4.77
C TYR A 119 -7.02 -8.92 3.26
N THR A 120 -5.91 -8.31 2.83
CA THR A 120 -5.67 -7.86 1.45
C THR A 120 -4.79 -8.79 0.62
N GLN A 121 -4.47 -9.99 1.11
CA GLN A 121 -3.58 -10.94 0.42
C GLN A 121 -4.06 -11.29 -0.99
N GLY A 122 -5.37 -11.41 -1.22
CA GLY A 122 -5.91 -11.68 -2.56
C GLY A 122 -5.61 -10.56 -3.57
N ILE A 123 -5.64 -9.31 -3.10
CA ILE A 123 -5.30 -8.14 -3.91
C ILE A 123 -3.81 -8.17 -4.25
N LEU A 124 -2.95 -8.35 -3.25
CA LEU A 124 -1.51 -8.45 -3.46
C LEU A 124 -1.17 -9.56 -4.48
N MET A 125 -1.77 -10.75 -4.33
CA MET A 125 -1.55 -11.86 -5.26
C MET A 125 -1.99 -11.54 -6.69
N TYR A 126 -3.12 -10.84 -6.87
CA TYR A 126 -3.55 -10.40 -8.20
C TYR A 126 -2.46 -9.53 -8.87
N TYR A 127 -1.83 -8.62 -8.13
CA TYR A 127 -0.76 -7.79 -8.67
C TYR A 127 0.53 -8.55 -8.95
N CYS A 128 0.92 -9.46 -8.05
CA CYS A 128 2.05 -10.33 -8.29
C CYS A 128 1.87 -11.15 -9.57
N LEU A 129 0.65 -11.62 -9.87
CA LEU A 129 0.38 -12.42 -11.07
C LEU A 129 0.27 -11.60 -12.35
N ASN A 130 -0.33 -10.42 -12.31
CA ASN A 130 -0.74 -9.70 -13.53
C ASN A 130 0.12 -8.49 -13.87
N VAL A 131 0.82 -7.89 -12.89
CA VAL A 131 1.52 -6.61 -13.06
C VAL A 131 3.01 -6.74 -12.75
N PHE A 132 3.35 -7.45 -11.68
CA PHE A 132 4.71 -7.58 -11.16
C PHE A 132 5.28 -8.99 -11.33
N CYS A 133 4.74 -9.80 -12.23
CA CYS A 133 5.14 -11.20 -12.38
C CYS A 133 6.64 -11.41 -12.62
N ASN A 134 7.34 -10.37 -13.10
CA ASN A 134 8.77 -10.37 -13.36
C ASN A 134 9.59 -9.48 -12.39
N ASP A 135 8.99 -8.91 -11.34
CA ASP A 135 9.59 -7.85 -10.53
C ASP A 135 9.50 -8.13 -9.02
N ILE A 136 9.49 -9.41 -8.66
CA ILE A 136 9.38 -9.89 -7.27
C ILE A 136 10.69 -10.58 -6.87
N TYR A 137 11.26 -10.15 -5.76
CA TYR A 137 12.56 -10.60 -5.29
C TYR A 137 12.48 -10.96 -3.81
N TYR A 138 12.98 -12.14 -3.46
CA TYR A 138 13.18 -12.54 -2.07
C TYR A 138 14.59 -12.17 -1.62
N LEU A 139 14.67 -11.52 -0.47
CA LEU A 139 15.89 -11.08 0.19
C LEU A 139 16.13 -12.03 1.37
N GLU A 140 17.07 -12.97 1.18
CA GLU A 140 17.27 -14.09 2.10
C GLU A 140 17.73 -13.65 3.49
N LYS A 141 18.60 -12.63 3.54
CA LYS A 141 19.17 -12.10 4.78
C LYS A 141 18.13 -11.41 5.64
N GLU A 142 17.30 -10.58 5.03
CA GLU A 142 16.23 -9.84 5.71
C GLU A 142 14.94 -10.66 5.86
N ASN A 143 14.86 -11.82 5.20
CA ASN A 143 13.67 -12.66 5.14
C ASN A 143 12.43 -11.84 4.76
N ALA A 144 12.55 -11.12 3.63
CA ALA A 144 11.54 -10.21 3.11
C ALA A 144 11.38 -10.38 1.59
N ILE A 145 10.20 -10.09 1.08
CA ILE A 145 9.94 -9.97 -0.36
C ILE A 145 9.89 -8.49 -0.71
N ALA A 146 10.74 -8.07 -1.66
CA ALA A 146 10.70 -6.75 -2.25
C ALA A 146 10.12 -6.84 -3.68
N ILE A 147 9.14 -5.99 -3.96
CA ILE A 147 8.59 -5.81 -5.31
C ILE A 147 9.14 -4.49 -5.83
N TYR A 148 10.04 -4.53 -6.80
CA TYR A 148 10.69 -3.32 -7.32
C TYR A 148 11.11 -3.47 -8.78
N LYS A 149 11.15 -2.34 -9.47
CA LYS A 149 11.71 -2.21 -10.83
C LYS A 149 12.96 -1.36 -10.78
N LYS A 150 13.94 -1.74 -11.59
CA LYS A 150 15.17 -0.98 -11.76
C LYS A 150 15.35 -0.65 -13.23
N GLU A 151 15.45 0.64 -13.54
CA GLU A 151 15.71 1.16 -14.87
C GLU A 151 16.80 2.23 -14.78
N ASN A 152 17.95 1.97 -15.39
CA ASN A 152 19.14 2.82 -15.28
C ASN A 152 19.53 3.05 -13.80
N ASN A 153 19.60 4.31 -13.39
CA ASN A 153 19.88 4.74 -12.01
C ASN A 153 18.59 5.00 -11.19
N HIS A 154 17.42 4.65 -11.72
CA HIS A 154 16.15 4.78 -11.00
C HIS A 154 15.67 3.42 -10.51
N MET A 155 15.16 3.41 -9.29
CA MET A 155 14.54 2.24 -8.69
C MET A 155 13.19 2.60 -8.09
N ASP A 156 12.15 1.96 -8.61
CA ASP A 156 10.78 2.10 -8.14
C ASP A 156 10.47 0.93 -7.20
N ILE A 157 10.19 1.20 -5.94
CA ILE A 157 9.84 0.17 -4.96
C ILE A 157 8.33 0.20 -4.75
N PHE A 158 7.65 -0.90 -5.06
CA PHE A 158 6.19 -1.01 -5.04
C PHE A 158 5.66 -1.60 -3.74
N ASP A 159 6.33 -2.61 -3.17
CA ASP A 159 5.98 -3.18 -1.86
C ASP A 159 7.22 -3.82 -1.20
N ILE A 160 7.22 -3.85 0.13
CA ILE A 160 8.14 -4.64 0.96
C ILE A 160 7.26 -5.45 1.91
N ILE A 161 7.35 -6.76 1.78
CA ILE A 161 6.52 -7.72 2.50
C ILE A 161 7.43 -8.50 3.43
N ASN A 162 7.26 -8.25 4.73
CA ASN A 162 8.02 -8.88 5.80
C ASN A 162 7.07 -9.49 6.82
N ILE A 163 7.45 -10.64 7.36
CA ILE A 163 6.70 -11.36 8.42
C ILE A 163 7.28 -11.14 9.82
N LYS A 164 8.41 -10.41 9.88
CA LYS A 164 9.12 -9.98 11.10
C LYS A 164 9.64 -8.57 10.88
N GLU A 165 9.98 -7.87 11.94
CA GLU A 165 10.52 -6.51 11.85
C GLU A 165 11.79 -6.48 10.99
N VAL A 166 11.82 -5.55 10.03
CA VAL A 166 12.97 -5.34 9.14
C VAL A 166 13.38 -3.87 9.17
N LYS A 167 14.68 -3.62 9.09
CA LYS A 167 15.20 -2.27 8.89
C LYS A 167 15.14 -1.95 7.41
N ILE A 168 14.36 -0.95 7.04
CA ILE A 168 14.25 -0.51 5.63
C ILE A 168 15.63 -0.17 5.06
N GLN A 169 16.51 0.44 5.85
CA GLN A 169 17.87 0.75 5.42
C GLN A 169 18.64 -0.50 4.95
N ASP A 170 18.51 -1.63 5.65
CA ASP A 170 19.18 -2.88 5.28
C ASP A 170 18.62 -3.40 3.94
N ILE A 171 17.30 -3.36 3.76
CA ILE A 171 16.64 -3.71 2.50
C ILE A 171 17.16 -2.84 1.34
N LEU A 172 17.19 -1.52 1.55
CA LEU A 172 17.67 -0.57 0.53
C LEU A 172 19.14 -0.82 0.19
N THR A 173 19.99 -1.10 1.18
CA THR A 173 21.40 -1.46 0.96
C THR A 173 21.54 -2.72 0.13
N THR A 174 20.68 -3.72 0.34
CA THR A 174 20.71 -4.97 -0.43
C THR A 174 20.31 -4.76 -1.89
N ILE A 175 19.26 -3.98 -2.16
CA ILE A 175 18.68 -3.85 -3.52
C ILE A 175 19.23 -2.68 -4.35
N ALA A 176 19.73 -1.61 -3.73
CA ALA A 176 20.18 -0.40 -4.42
C ALA A 176 21.59 -0.56 -5.01
N GLY A 177 21.79 -0.10 -6.26
CA GLY A 177 23.11 -0.08 -6.88
C GLY A 177 23.92 1.17 -6.51
N ARG A 178 25.06 1.38 -7.20
CA ARG A 178 25.76 2.66 -7.16
C ARG A 178 24.84 3.78 -7.63
N ASP A 179 24.82 4.87 -6.88
CA ASP A 179 24.14 6.13 -7.20
C ASP A 179 22.72 5.91 -7.75
N THR A 180 21.86 5.30 -6.91
CA THR A 180 20.47 4.98 -7.28
C THR A 180 19.52 6.01 -6.68
N THR A 181 18.70 6.65 -7.52
CA THR A 181 17.54 7.42 -7.09
C THR A 181 16.39 6.46 -6.84
N ILE A 182 15.88 6.44 -5.60
CA ILE A 182 14.83 5.54 -5.14
C ILE A 182 13.52 6.30 -5.03
N ASN A 183 12.48 5.78 -5.68
CA ASN A 183 11.10 6.20 -5.51
C ASN A 183 10.36 5.12 -4.72
N PRO A 184 10.26 5.24 -3.38
CA PRO A 184 9.43 4.35 -2.60
C PRO A 184 7.95 4.71 -2.78
N TYR A 185 7.21 3.78 -3.34
CA TYR A 185 5.76 3.81 -3.37
C TYR A 185 5.11 2.93 -2.29
N LEU A 186 5.94 2.42 -1.38
CA LEU A 186 5.55 1.62 -0.23
C LEU A 186 4.37 2.29 0.46
N PHE A 187 3.34 1.48 0.68
CA PHE A 187 2.06 1.86 1.26
C PHE A 187 2.21 3.03 2.23
N LYS A 188 1.76 4.19 1.75
CA LYS A 188 1.54 5.42 2.48
C LYS A 188 0.70 5.04 3.70
N ALA A 189 1.31 4.96 4.88
CA ALA A 189 0.55 5.18 6.10
C ALA A 189 -0.20 6.48 5.83
N LEU A 190 -1.52 6.40 5.70
CA LEU A 190 -2.33 7.60 5.57
C LEU A 190 -2.01 8.44 6.80
N THR A 191 -1.13 9.43 6.64
CA THR A 191 -0.97 10.52 7.59
C THR A 191 -2.17 11.44 7.39
N VAL A 192 -3.38 10.89 7.50
CA VAL A 192 -4.55 11.69 7.80
C VAL A 192 -4.24 12.21 9.20
N ASN A 193 -3.94 13.50 9.28
CA ASN A 193 -3.65 14.14 10.54
C ASN A 193 -4.98 14.22 11.32
N PHE A 194 -5.35 13.14 12.01
CA PHE A 194 -6.60 13.01 12.78
C PHE A 194 -6.72 14.06 13.91
N ALA A 195 -5.65 14.81 14.21
CA ALA A 195 -5.68 15.91 15.17
C ALA A 195 -6.75 16.97 14.85
N SER A 196 -7.13 17.14 13.59
CA SER A 196 -8.21 18.08 13.19
C SER A 196 -9.62 17.48 13.25
N TYR A 197 -9.77 16.19 13.59
CA TYR A 197 -11.06 15.50 13.78
C TYR A 197 -11.35 15.19 15.27
N SER A 198 -10.77 15.97 16.19
CA SER A 198 -10.91 15.86 17.65
C SER A 198 -12.27 16.30 18.21
N HIS A 199 -13.34 16.19 17.41
CA HIS A 199 -14.73 16.30 17.89
C HIS A 199 -15.54 15.06 17.54
N ILE A 200 -14.97 13.88 17.76
CA ILE A 200 -15.76 12.67 17.98
C ILE A 200 -15.70 12.44 19.48
N SER A 201 -16.75 12.90 20.15
CA SER A 201 -16.94 12.87 21.59
C SER A 201 -16.62 11.50 22.18
N ASP A 202 -15.86 11.51 23.26
CA ASP A 202 -15.94 10.52 24.32
C ASP A 202 -17.42 10.20 24.60
N SER A 203 -17.83 8.99 24.27
CA SER A 203 -18.96 8.35 24.93
C SER A 203 -18.48 6.99 25.39
N GLU A 204 -18.35 6.90 26.71
CA GLU A 204 -18.01 5.75 27.51
C GLU A 204 -18.82 4.52 27.08
N HIS A 205 -18.16 3.39 26.83
CA HIS A 205 -18.47 2.15 27.56
C HIS A 205 -17.43 1.04 27.29
N HIS A 206 -16.96 0.49 28.42
CA HIS A 206 -16.23 -0.77 28.60
C HIS A 206 -14.73 -0.82 28.30
N ALA A 207 -13.99 -0.07 29.11
CA ALA A 207 -12.79 -0.62 29.74
C ALA A 207 -13.20 -1.55 30.90
N SER A 208 -13.02 -2.86 30.73
CA SER A 208 -12.72 -3.80 31.80
C SER A 208 -12.50 -5.16 31.17
N LEU A 209 -11.23 -5.60 31.13
CA LEU A 209 -10.75 -6.97 31.26
C LEU A 209 -9.31 -6.94 30.76
N TYR A 210 -8.36 -6.85 31.69
CA TYR A 210 -7.00 -7.44 31.71
C TYR A 210 -6.18 -6.73 32.79
N GLU A 211 -6.62 -6.88 34.05
CA GLU A 211 -5.72 -6.96 35.21
C GLU A 211 -6.02 -8.28 35.91
N ALA A 212 -5.17 -9.28 35.64
CA ALA A 212 -4.81 -10.43 36.48
C ALA A 212 -3.93 -11.38 35.65
#